data_AF-A0A3P6RXS4-F1
#
_entry.id   AF-A0A3P6RXS4-F1
#
_cell.length_a   1.000
_cell.length_b   1.000
_cell.length_c   1.000
_cell.angle_alpha   90.00
_cell.angle_beta   90.00
_cell.angle_gamma   90.00
#
_symmetry.space_group_name_H-M   'P 1'
#
loop_
_entity.id
_entity.type
_entity.pdbx_description
1 polymer ?
#
loop_
_entity_poly.entity_id
_entity_poly.type
_entity_poly.pdbx_seq_one_letter_code
_entity_poly.pdbx_strand_id
1 'polypeptide(L)'
;MLKKPVFIPSLLAAIDDYDITVRRVGIQLLTSLLRHRGPEVQAAVMAQPTGVPHLVDIVHDRREVVRNEAVLMLCELSRSNSQIQQLLAYENTFVHLLDIIDTEPLDSIIIEDCLFVILNLLRKNAMNQQLFRENNLIARLCVVLNAFLYGSEEEPDGGEWVKQRTANIIFLLQVIRSLVSPDNSGTNTHAAQKAIHQTSSFYHCS
;
A
#
# COMPACT_ATOMS: atom_id res chain seq x y z
N MET A 1 5.03 26.33 11.97
CA MET A 1 3.67 26.00 11.50
C MET A 1 3.15 24.74 12.17
N LEU A 2 3.81 23.58 12.00
CA LEU A 2 3.43 22.30 12.66
C LEU A 2 3.34 22.36 14.20
N LYS A 3 4.11 23.25 14.84
CA LYS A 3 4.05 23.47 16.30
C LYS A 3 2.74 24.12 16.79
N LYS A 4 1.90 24.66 15.89
CA LYS A 4 0.57 25.16 16.27
C LYS A 4 -0.37 23.96 16.41
N PRO A 5 -0.99 23.74 17.58
CA PRO A 5 -1.77 22.53 17.85
C PRO A 5 -2.96 22.37 16.91
N VAL A 6 -3.46 23.46 16.36
CA VAL A 6 -4.64 23.49 15.47
C VAL A 6 -4.28 23.15 14.02
N PHE A 7 -3.00 23.19 13.63
CA PHE A 7 -2.64 23.10 12.21
C PHE A 7 -3.00 21.75 11.57
N ILE A 8 -2.59 20.62 12.16
CA ILE A 8 -2.94 19.29 11.65
C ILE A 8 -4.47 19.05 11.71
N PRO A 9 -5.17 19.34 12.81
CA PRO A 9 -6.64 19.28 12.83
C PRO A 9 -7.31 20.08 11.71
N SER A 10 -6.88 21.31 11.45
CA SER A 10 -7.42 22.12 10.35
C SER A 10 -7.12 21.54 8.97
N LEU A 11 -5.94 20.93 8.80
CA LEU A 11 -5.58 20.27 7.55
C LEU A 11 -6.42 19.02 7.31
N LEU A 12 -6.63 18.20 8.35
CA LEU A 12 -7.52 17.03 8.27
C LEU A 12 -8.96 17.47 7.95
N ALA A 13 -9.46 18.54 8.58
CA ALA A 13 -10.77 19.10 8.26
C ALA A 13 -10.87 19.62 6.81
N ALA A 14 -9.80 20.18 6.25
CA ALA A 14 -9.78 20.58 4.83
C ALA A 14 -9.79 19.38 3.88
N ILE A 15 -9.20 18.26 4.29
CA ILE A 15 -9.25 17.00 3.54
C ILE A 15 -10.69 16.44 3.52
N ASP A 16 -11.50 16.74 4.53
CA ASP A 16 -12.92 16.33 4.57
C ASP A 16 -13.85 17.16 3.71
N ASP A 17 -13.37 18.26 3.14
CA ASP A 17 -14.19 19.14 2.35
C ASP A 17 -14.84 18.38 1.18
N TYR A 18 -16.08 18.74 0.87
CA TYR A 18 -16.83 18.16 -0.25
C TYR A 18 -16.27 18.63 -1.60
N ASP A 19 -15.69 19.84 -1.63
CA ASP A 19 -15.01 20.37 -2.81
C ASP A 19 -13.74 19.55 -3.08
N ILE A 20 -13.73 18.89 -4.25
CA ILE A 20 -12.63 18.02 -4.68
C ILE A 20 -11.29 18.77 -4.74
N THR A 21 -11.31 20.06 -5.07
CA THR A 21 -10.10 20.89 -5.17
C THR A 21 -9.52 21.15 -3.79
N VAL A 22 -10.37 21.55 -2.83
CA VAL A 22 -9.95 21.79 -1.44
C VAL A 22 -9.39 20.52 -0.83
N ARG A 23 -10.14 19.42 -0.95
CA ARG A 23 -9.72 18.09 -0.48
C ARG A 23 -8.37 17.69 -1.08
N ARG A 24 -8.25 17.74 -2.41
CA ARG A 24 -7.02 17.35 -3.12
C ARG A 24 -5.82 18.19 -2.71
N VAL A 25 -5.98 19.51 -2.62
CA VAL A 25 -4.90 20.42 -2.18
C VAL A 25 -4.52 20.14 -0.73
N GLY A 26 -5.48 19.81 0.14
CA GLY A 26 -5.24 19.37 1.50
C GLY A 26 -4.37 18.11 1.56
N ILE A 27 -4.70 17.09 0.76
CA ILE A 27 -3.93 15.85 0.65
C ILE A 27 -2.51 16.15 0.16
N GLN A 28 -2.37 16.90 -0.93
CA GLN A 28 -1.07 17.26 -1.51
C GLN A 28 -0.19 18.06 -0.55
N LEU A 29 -0.78 18.97 0.22
CA LEU A 29 -0.07 19.71 1.25
C LEU A 29 0.43 18.76 2.35
N LEU A 30 -0.41 17.84 2.83
CA LEU A 30 -0.01 16.84 3.83
C LEU A 30 1.12 15.95 3.29
N THR A 31 1.00 15.44 2.06
CA THR A 31 2.04 14.65 1.38
C THR A 31 3.36 15.41 1.28
N SER A 32 3.31 16.68 0.88
CA SER A 32 4.50 17.54 0.80
C SER A 32 5.14 17.75 2.17
N LEU A 33 4.34 17.96 3.21
CA LEU A 33 4.83 18.09 4.58
C LEU A 33 5.48 16.79 5.07
N LEU A 34 4.89 15.63 4.78
CA LEU A 34 5.46 14.31 5.11
C LEU A 34 6.82 14.09 4.42
N ARG A 35 6.99 14.52 3.17
CA ARG A 35 8.27 14.43 2.44
C ARG A 35 9.40 15.22 3.09
N HIS A 36 9.09 16.41 3.62
CA HIS A 36 10.12 17.33 4.11
C HIS A 36 10.30 17.29 5.64
N ARG A 37 9.25 16.85 6.37
CA ARG A 37 9.18 16.88 7.84
C ARG A 37 8.49 15.63 8.40
N GLY A 38 8.71 14.48 7.76
CA GLY A 38 8.05 13.20 8.05
C GLY A 38 7.83 12.91 9.53
N PRO A 39 8.88 12.78 10.36
CA PRO A 39 8.73 12.44 11.78
C PRO A 39 7.85 13.41 12.56
N GLU A 40 7.94 14.72 12.28
CA GLU A 40 7.17 15.77 12.96
C GLU A 40 5.69 15.69 12.59
N VAL A 41 5.40 15.48 11.30
CA VAL A 41 4.03 15.40 10.77
C VAL A 41 3.38 14.09 11.20
N GLN A 42 4.09 12.96 11.11
CA GLN A 42 3.67 11.65 11.60
C GLN A 42 3.28 11.71 13.08
N ALA A 43 4.14 12.31 13.93
CA ALA A 43 3.84 12.47 15.36
C ALA A 43 2.60 13.34 15.58
N ALA A 44 2.42 14.41 14.81
CA ALA A 44 1.28 15.30 14.93
C ALA A 44 -0.04 14.67 14.44
N VAL A 45 0.01 13.79 13.43
CA VAL A 45 -1.13 12.97 12.98
C VAL A 45 -1.49 11.94 14.05
N MET A 46 -0.51 11.22 14.61
CA MET A 46 -0.74 10.25 15.69
C MET A 46 -1.27 10.87 16.99
N ALA A 47 -0.99 12.15 17.22
CA ALA A 47 -1.55 12.88 18.34
C ALA A 47 -3.06 13.15 18.19
N GLN A 48 -3.62 13.01 16.98
CA GLN A 48 -5.06 13.10 16.76
C GLN A 48 -5.71 11.73 16.97
N PRO A 49 -6.76 11.59 17.80
CA PRO A 49 -7.38 10.31 18.12
C PRO A 49 -7.79 9.46 16.91
N THR A 50 -8.25 10.10 15.83
CA THR A 50 -8.66 9.44 14.59
C THR A 50 -7.72 9.77 13.42
N GLY A 51 -6.54 10.34 13.66
CA GLY A 51 -5.70 10.88 12.59
C GLY A 51 -5.30 9.86 11.52
N VAL A 52 -4.87 8.65 11.91
CA VAL A 52 -4.51 7.59 10.95
C VAL A 52 -5.75 6.93 10.31
N PRO A 53 -6.76 6.47 11.07
CA PRO A 53 -8.00 5.92 10.49
C PRO A 53 -8.62 6.85 9.45
N HIS A 54 -8.70 8.13 9.78
CA HIS A 54 -9.22 9.18 8.92
C HIS A 54 -8.50 9.27 7.57
N LEU A 55 -7.18 9.14 7.57
CA LEU A 55 -6.39 9.20 6.35
C LEU A 55 -6.54 7.93 5.50
N VAL A 56 -6.84 6.79 6.12
CA VAL A 56 -7.12 5.52 5.42
C VAL A 56 -8.48 5.58 4.73
N ASP A 57 -9.50 6.17 5.36
CA ASP A 57 -10.85 6.30 4.78
C ASP A 57 -10.88 7.03 3.43
N ILE A 58 -9.91 7.92 3.18
CA ILE A 58 -9.79 8.67 1.91
C ILE A 58 -9.40 7.74 0.75
N VAL A 59 -8.77 6.60 1.03
CA VAL A 59 -8.44 5.59 0.00
C VAL A 59 -9.72 4.96 -0.58
N HIS A 60 -10.86 5.06 0.10
CA HIS A 60 -12.16 4.60 -0.41
C HIS A 60 -12.90 5.67 -1.22
N ASP A 61 -12.28 6.81 -1.47
CA ASP A 61 -12.90 7.86 -2.25
C ASP A 61 -13.20 7.37 -3.68
N ARG A 62 -14.48 7.45 -4.09
CA ARG A 62 -14.93 7.00 -5.42
C ARG A 62 -14.30 7.79 -6.57
N ARG A 63 -13.78 8.98 -6.27
CA ARG A 63 -13.12 9.84 -7.26
C ARG A 63 -11.66 9.40 -7.36
N GLU A 64 -11.32 8.77 -8.47
CA GLU A 64 -9.98 8.22 -8.73
C GLU A 64 -8.85 9.22 -8.44
N VAL A 65 -9.03 10.48 -8.84
CA VAL A 65 -8.07 11.56 -8.60
C VAL A 65 -7.78 11.77 -7.11
N VAL A 66 -8.78 11.64 -6.24
CA VAL A 66 -8.62 11.79 -4.79
C VAL A 66 -7.98 10.55 -4.20
N ARG A 67 -8.49 9.36 -4.58
CA ARG A 67 -7.95 8.07 -4.14
C ARG A 67 -6.46 7.94 -4.44
N ASN A 68 -6.04 8.28 -5.67
CA ASN A 68 -4.65 8.14 -6.09
C ASN A 68 -3.73 9.10 -5.31
N GLU A 69 -4.18 10.32 -5.03
CA GLU A 69 -3.45 11.27 -4.17
C GLU A 69 -3.39 10.78 -2.71
N ALA A 70 -4.43 10.10 -2.22
CA ALA A 70 -4.43 9.50 -0.88
C ALA A 70 -3.44 8.33 -0.78
N VAL A 71 -3.34 7.47 -1.79
CA VAL A 71 -2.32 6.40 -1.81
C VAL A 71 -0.91 7.01 -1.81
N LEU A 72 -0.66 8.06 -2.61
CA LEU A 72 0.61 8.79 -2.59
C LEU A 72 0.91 9.41 -1.22
N MET A 73 -0.10 9.90 -0.52
CA MET A 73 0.03 10.39 0.85
C MET A 73 0.38 9.25 1.82
N LEU A 74 -0.22 8.07 1.67
CA LEU A 74 0.15 6.87 2.44
C LEU A 74 1.57 6.37 2.14
N CYS A 75 2.07 6.56 0.91
CA CYS A 75 3.48 6.28 0.57
C CYS A 75 4.42 7.06 1.47
N GLU A 76 4.12 8.33 1.76
CA GLU A 76 4.95 9.18 2.62
C GLU A 76 4.66 8.95 4.10
N LEU A 77 3.39 8.74 4.46
CA LEU A 77 2.96 8.51 5.85
C LEU A 77 3.60 7.24 6.44
N SER A 78 3.70 6.17 5.65
CA SER A 78 4.20 4.86 6.08
C SER A 78 5.73 4.75 6.19
N ARG A 79 6.50 5.79 5.83
CA ARG A 79 7.97 5.72 5.79
C ARG A 79 8.58 5.70 7.19
N SER A 80 9.40 4.68 7.46
CA SER A 80 10.29 4.58 8.62
C SER A 80 9.63 4.82 9.99
N ASN A 81 8.35 4.46 10.14
CA ASN A 81 7.60 4.63 11.38
C ASN A 81 6.77 3.38 11.67
N SER A 82 7.30 2.51 12.53
CA SER A 82 6.69 1.21 12.84
C SER A 82 5.31 1.32 13.47
N GLN A 83 5.07 2.35 14.30
CA GLN A 83 3.78 2.56 14.95
C GLN A 83 2.71 2.93 13.93
N ILE A 84 3.02 3.85 13.00
CA ILE A 84 2.10 4.18 11.90
C ILE A 84 1.89 2.98 10.99
N GLN A 85 2.94 2.24 10.64
CA GLN A 85 2.80 1.05 9.81
C GLN A 85 1.89 0.00 10.45
N GLN A 86 1.96 -0.17 11.77
CA GLN A 86 1.08 -1.07 12.50
C GLN A 86 -0.37 -0.56 12.53
N LEU A 87 -0.58 0.73 12.76
CA LEU A 87 -1.92 1.35 12.72
C LEU A 87 -2.55 1.20 11.33
N LEU A 88 -1.84 1.54 10.26
CA LEU A 88 -2.32 1.37 8.89
C LEU A 88 -2.73 -0.09 8.60
N ALA A 89 -1.93 -1.05 9.08
CA ALA A 89 -2.26 -2.47 8.92
C ALA A 89 -3.54 -2.87 9.68
N TYR A 90 -3.78 -2.31 10.87
CA TYR A 90 -5.01 -2.53 11.63
C TYR A 90 -6.25 -1.89 10.99
N GLU A 91 -6.09 -0.77 10.31
CA GLU A 91 -7.14 -0.14 9.49
C GLU A 91 -7.36 -0.87 8.14
N ASN A 92 -6.99 -2.14 8.04
CA ASN A 92 -7.21 -3.00 6.87
C ASN A 92 -6.60 -2.45 5.55
N THR A 93 -5.59 -1.58 5.64
CA THR A 93 -4.98 -0.92 4.47
C THR A 93 -4.50 -1.91 3.41
N PHE A 94 -3.99 -3.08 3.81
CA PHE A 94 -3.55 -4.10 2.84
C PHE A 94 -4.65 -4.55 1.89
N VAL A 95 -5.86 -4.79 2.38
CA VAL A 95 -6.98 -5.23 1.55
C VAL A 95 -7.37 -4.12 0.59
N HIS A 96 -7.47 -2.88 1.07
CA HIS A 96 -7.83 -1.73 0.24
C HIS A 96 -6.84 -1.48 -0.90
N LEU A 97 -5.53 -1.61 -0.63
CA LEU A 97 -4.52 -1.47 -1.66
C LEU A 97 -4.56 -2.62 -2.68
N LEU A 98 -4.83 -3.85 -2.23
CA LEU A 98 -4.99 -5.00 -3.13
C LEU A 98 -6.29 -4.90 -3.95
N ASP A 99 -7.36 -4.31 -3.40
CA ASP A 99 -8.60 -4.04 -4.14
C ASP A 99 -8.35 -3.05 -5.28
N ILE A 100 -7.52 -2.03 -5.05
CA ILE A 100 -7.10 -1.11 -6.11
C ILE A 100 -6.30 -1.89 -7.18
N ILE A 101 -5.29 -2.65 -6.77
CA ILE A 101 -4.44 -3.42 -7.70
C ILE A 101 -5.26 -4.38 -8.57
N ASP A 102 -6.26 -5.06 -8.01
CA ASP A 102 -7.09 -6.03 -8.74
C ASP A 102 -8.00 -5.39 -9.81
N THR A 103 -8.26 -4.08 -9.72
CA THR A 103 -9.15 -3.35 -10.64
C THR A 103 -8.42 -2.50 -11.67
N GLU A 104 -7.13 -2.26 -11.46
CA GLU A 104 -6.32 -1.38 -12.29
C GLU A 104 -5.65 -2.13 -13.44
N PRO A 105 -5.45 -1.49 -14.61
CA PRO A 105 -4.60 -2.04 -15.66
C PRO A 105 -3.21 -2.38 -15.13
N LEU A 106 -2.62 -3.50 -15.58
CA LEU A 106 -1.31 -3.98 -15.09
C LEU A 106 -0.17 -2.96 -15.30
N ASP A 107 -0.33 -2.04 -16.25
CA ASP A 107 0.59 -0.95 -16.56
C ASP A 107 0.23 0.38 -15.88
N SER A 108 -0.73 0.39 -14.95
CA SER A 108 -1.13 1.58 -14.19
C SER A 108 -0.08 1.94 -13.13
N ILE A 109 0.22 3.24 -12.99
CA ILE A 109 1.21 3.77 -12.03
C ILE A 109 0.74 3.57 -10.58
N ILE A 110 -0.58 3.65 -10.33
CA ILE A 110 -1.13 3.50 -8.98
C ILE A 110 -0.80 2.14 -8.34
N ILE A 111 -0.60 1.09 -9.15
CA ILE A 111 -0.17 -0.21 -8.68
C ILE A 111 1.21 -0.12 -8.01
N GLU A 112 2.13 0.65 -8.58
CA GLU A 112 3.47 0.89 -8.00
C GLU A 112 3.35 1.53 -6.61
N ASP A 113 2.52 2.58 -6.51
CA ASP A 113 2.29 3.29 -5.25
C ASP A 113 1.66 2.36 -4.19
N CYS A 114 0.65 1.57 -4.57
CA CYS A 114 0.04 0.58 -3.69
C CYS A 114 1.07 -0.45 -3.19
N LEU A 115 1.87 -1.00 -4.10
CA LEU A 115 2.93 -1.96 -3.74
C LEU A 115 4.02 -1.33 -2.87
N PHE A 116 4.34 -0.05 -3.08
CA PHE A 116 5.27 0.70 -2.25
C PHE A 116 4.77 0.83 -0.81
N VAL A 117 3.48 1.17 -0.62
CA VAL A 117 2.88 1.20 0.72
C VAL A 117 2.92 -0.20 1.34
N ILE A 118 2.45 -1.24 0.64
CA ILE A 118 2.49 -2.63 1.14
C ILE A 118 3.91 -3.02 1.57
N LEU A 119 4.92 -2.68 0.79
CA LEU A 119 6.32 -2.95 1.09
C LEU A 119 6.80 -2.22 2.35
N ASN A 120 6.42 -0.95 2.55
CA ASN A 120 6.72 -0.22 3.78
C ASN A 120 6.08 -0.87 5.00
N LEU A 121 4.84 -1.35 4.87
CA LEU A 121 4.12 -2.00 5.96
C LEU A 121 4.70 -3.37 6.32
N LEU A 122 5.32 -4.10 5.39
CA LEU A 122 5.84 -5.46 5.61
C LEU A 122 7.34 -5.52 5.96
N ARG A 123 8.14 -4.60 5.42
CA ARG A 123 9.60 -4.65 5.54
C ARG A 123 10.02 -4.49 7.00
N LYS A 124 10.69 -5.52 7.53
CA LYS A 124 11.18 -5.57 8.93
C LYS A 124 10.05 -5.36 9.97
N ASN A 125 8.81 -5.71 9.64
CA ASN A 125 7.66 -5.60 10.54
C ASN A 125 6.99 -6.96 10.73
N ALA A 126 7.46 -7.73 11.70
CA ALA A 126 7.03 -9.12 11.91
C ALA A 126 5.53 -9.25 12.25
N MET A 127 4.96 -8.27 12.97
CA MET A 127 3.54 -8.23 13.31
C MET A 127 2.68 -8.02 12.06
N ASN A 128 3.07 -7.08 11.20
CA ASN A 128 2.37 -6.86 9.94
C ASN A 128 2.51 -8.03 8.98
N GLN A 129 3.67 -8.69 8.92
CA GLN A 129 3.84 -9.92 8.14
C GLN A 129 2.92 -11.04 8.64
N GLN A 130 2.78 -11.19 9.96
CA GLN A 130 1.86 -12.15 10.55
C GLN A 130 0.40 -11.81 10.20
N LEU A 131 -0.02 -10.56 10.37
CA LEU A 131 -1.37 -10.11 10.03
C LEU A 131 -1.68 -10.33 8.54
N PHE A 132 -0.74 -9.99 7.65
CA PHE A 132 -0.88 -10.19 6.21
C PHE A 132 -1.11 -11.66 5.85
N ARG A 133 -0.40 -12.56 6.54
CA ARG A 133 -0.56 -14.01 6.39
C ARG A 133 -1.90 -14.51 6.94
N GLU A 134 -2.29 -14.09 8.14
CA GLU A 134 -3.53 -14.52 8.79
C GLU A 134 -4.79 -14.12 8.01
N ASN A 135 -4.71 -13.02 7.26
CA ASN A 135 -5.78 -12.58 6.34
C ASN A 135 -5.69 -13.22 4.93
N ASN A 136 -4.87 -14.26 4.75
CA ASN A 136 -4.69 -14.97 3.47
C ASN A 136 -4.26 -14.09 2.28
N LEU A 137 -3.60 -12.96 2.54
CA LEU A 137 -3.24 -12.00 1.49
C LEU A 137 -2.04 -12.43 0.65
N ILE A 138 -1.26 -13.42 1.13
CA ILE A 138 -0.17 -14.03 0.36
C ILE A 138 -0.71 -14.75 -0.88
N ALA A 139 -1.83 -15.47 -0.75
CA ALA A 139 -2.46 -16.13 -1.89
C ALA A 139 -2.93 -15.10 -2.92
N ARG A 140 -3.51 -13.99 -2.46
CA ARG A 140 -3.93 -12.87 -3.32
C ARG A 140 -2.75 -12.24 -4.08
N LEU A 141 -1.60 -12.01 -3.42
CA LEU A 141 -0.39 -11.55 -4.12
C LEU A 141 0.10 -12.53 -5.20
N CYS A 142 -0.04 -13.84 -4.98
CA CYS A 142 0.33 -14.83 -5.99
C CYS A 142 -0.61 -14.79 -7.20
N VAL A 143 -1.91 -14.54 -6.99
CA VAL A 143 -2.87 -14.30 -8.07
C VAL A 143 -2.46 -13.09 -8.91
N VAL A 144 -2.14 -11.97 -8.24
CA VAL A 144 -1.63 -10.76 -8.90
C VAL A 144 -0.36 -11.06 -9.69
N LEU A 145 0.61 -11.79 -9.10
CA LEU A 145 1.85 -12.17 -9.79
C LEU A 145 1.57 -12.98 -11.06
N ASN A 146 0.65 -13.95 -11.00
CA ASN A 146 0.27 -14.74 -12.16
C ASN A 146 -0.40 -13.88 -13.24
N ALA A 147 -1.25 -12.93 -12.87
CA ALA A 147 -1.83 -11.98 -13.81
C ALA A 147 -0.74 -11.15 -14.52
N PHE A 148 0.29 -10.69 -13.79
CA PHE A 148 1.43 -10.01 -14.38
C PHE A 148 2.23 -10.88 -15.36
N LEU A 149 2.46 -12.16 -15.02
CA LEU A 149 3.30 -13.07 -15.81
C LEU A 149 2.61 -13.61 -17.06
N TYR A 150 1.31 -13.93 -16.95
CA TYR A 150 0.58 -14.66 -17.98
C TYR A 150 -0.51 -13.83 -18.68
N GLY A 151 -0.81 -12.62 -18.18
CA GLY A 151 -1.77 -11.71 -18.80
C GLY A 151 -3.20 -12.28 -18.89
N SER A 152 -4.04 -11.63 -19.69
CA SER A 152 -5.26 -12.22 -20.24
C SER A 152 -4.95 -12.85 -21.60
N GLU A 153 -5.74 -13.85 -22.04
CA GLU A 153 -5.59 -14.56 -23.32
C GLU A 153 -5.61 -13.65 -24.57
N GLU A 154 -5.93 -12.36 -24.41
CA GLU A 154 -6.04 -11.36 -25.47
C GLU A 154 -4.74 -10.59 -25.75
N GLU A 155 -3.70 -10.73 -24.92
CA GLU A 155 -2.40 -10.10 -25.19
C GLU A 155 -1.64 -10.89 -26.27
N PRO A 156 -1.23 -10.24 -27.38
CA PRO A 156 -0.49 -10.92 -28.44
C PRO A 156 0.82 -11.49 -27.89
N ASP A 157 0.97 -12.81 -28.03
CA ASP A 157 2.16 -13.54 -27.60
C ASP A 157 3.43 -12.92 -28.23
N GLY A 158 4.38 -12.50 -27.38
CA GLY A 158 5.68 -11.96 -27.80
C GLY A 158 5.86 -10.44 -27.84
N GLY A 159 4.92 -9.64 -27.31
CA GLY A 159 5.10 -8.19 -27.13
C GLY A 159 6.03 -7.80 -25.98
N GLU A 160 6.91 -6.81 -26.18
CA GLU A 160 7.75 -6.24 -25.11
C GLU A 160 6.87 -5.53 -24.06
N TRP A 161 7.11 -5.79 -22.78
CA TRP A 161 6.36 -5.14 -21.70
C TRP A 161 6.63 -3.64 -21.66
N VAL A 162 5.57 -2.87 -21.44
CA VAL A 162 5.68 -1.45 -21.13
C VAL A 162 6.48 -1.26 -19.83
N LYS A 163 7.33 -0.23 -19.78
CA LYS A 163 8.20 0.07 -18.64
C LYS A 163 7.48 0.06 -17.29
N GLN A 164 6.24 0.56 -17.23
CA GLN A 164 5.47 0.61 -15.98
C GLN A 164 5.07 -0.79 -15.49
N ARG A 165 4.69 -1.71 -16.38
CA ARG A 165 4.44 -3.12 -16.02
C ARG A 165 5.69 -3.78 -15.45
N THR A 166 6.86 -3.50 -16.04
CA THR A 166 8.15 -3.96 -15.49
C THR A 166 8.45 -3.36 -14.12
N ALA A 167 8.16 -2.08 -13.88
CA ALA A 167 8.32 -1.47 -12.56
C ALA A 167 7.40 -2.13 -11.53
N ASN A 168 6.12 -2.31 -11.88
CA ASN A 168 5.10 -2.94 -11.03
C ASN A 168 5.50 -4.36 -10.61
N ILE A 169 5.93 -5.22 -11.55
CA ILE A 169 6.34 -6.59 -11.21
C ILE A 169 7.61 -6.60 -10.33
N ILE A 170 8.55 -5.68 -10.55
CA ILE A 170 9.76 -5.58 -9.72
C ILE A 170 9.38 -5.23 -8.28
N PHE A 171 8.45 -4.29 -8.07
CA PHE A 171 7.94 -3.97 -6.75
C PHE A 171 7.18 -5.13 -6.11
N LEU A 172 6.35 -5.84 -6.87
CA LEU A 172 5.63 -7.02 -6.40
C LEU A 172 6.60 -8.12 -5.92
N LEU A 173 7.67 -8.38 -6.69
CA LEU A 173 8.70 -9.33 -6.29
C LEU A 173 9.45 -8.88 -5.02
N GLN A 174 9.65 -7.57 -4.83
CA GLN A 174 10.21 -7.05 -3.58
C GLN A 174 9.27 -7.26 -2.38
N VAL A 175 7.95 -7.11 -2.58
CA VAL A 175 6.94 -7.42 -1.55
C VAL A 175 7.02 -8.90 -1.17
N ILE A 176 7.02 -9.81 -2.16
CA ILE A 176 7.15 -11.25 -1.92
C ILE A 176 8.46 -11.57 -1.19
N ARG A 177 9.59 -10.99 -1.63
CA ARG A 177 10.89 -11.18 -0.98
C ARG A 177 10.91 -10.70 0.46
N SER A 178 10.13 -9.67 0.79
CA SER A 178 10.02 -9.17 2.18
C SER A 178 9.34 -10.18 3.12
N LEU A 179 8.43 -11.01 2.61
CA LEU A 179 7.72 -12.05 3.37
C LEU A 179 8.60 -13.29 3.62
N VAL A 180 9.47 -13.63 2.66
CA VAL A 180 10.35 -14.82 2.73
C VAL A 180 11.81 -14.48 3.07
N SER A 181 12.07 -13.28 3.59
CA SER A 181 13.43 -12.85 3.94
C SER A 181 14.07 -13.79 4.97
N PRO A 182 15.34 -14.17 4.84
CA PRO A 182 16.06 -14.92 5.86
C PRO A 182 16.22 -14.14 7.18
N ASP A 183 16.08 -12.80 7.14
CA ASP A 183 16.13 -11.94 8.32
C ASP A 183 14.85 -11.99 9.17
N ASN A 184 13.76 -12.57 8.65
CA ASN A 184 12.51 -12.72 9.39
C ASN A 184 12.62 -13.90 10.38
N SER A 185 11.67 -14.02 11.31
CA SER A 185 11.58 -15.21 12.14
C SER A 185 11.36 -16.46 11.27
N GLY A 186 12.01 -17.57 11.63
CA GLY A 186 11.88 -18.82 10.89
C GLY A 186 10.41 -19.23 10.68
N THR A 187 9.57 -19.08 11.69
CA THR A 187 8.13 -19.37 11.60
C THR A 187 7.43 -18.54 10.53
N ASN A 188 7.70 -17.22 10.44
CA ASN A 188 7.08 -16.36 9.43
C ASN A 188 7.54 -16.74 8.02
N THR A 189 8.84 -16.96 7.83
CA THR A 189 9.41 -17.32 6.53
C THR A 189 8.86 -18.66 6.03
N HIS A 190 8.88 -19.71 6.86
CA HIS A 190 8.37 -21.03 6.46
C HIS A 190 6.86 -20.99 6.17
N ALA A 191 6.09 -20.24 6.96
CA ALA A 191 4.66 -20.13 6.75
C ALA A 191 4.33 -19.36 5.45
N ALA A 192 5.08 -18.30 5.14
CA ALA A 192 4.95 -17.59 3.87
C ALA A 192 5.34 -18.46 2.67
N GLN A 193 6.47 -19.18 2.74
CA GLN A 193 6.90 -20.13 1.71
C GLN A 193 5.85 -21.20 1.45
N LYS A 194 5.26 -21.76 2.51
CA LYS A 194 4.19 -22.76 2.39
C LYS A 194 2.97 -22.19 1.66
N ALA A 195 2.52 -20.98 2.02
CA ALA A 195 1.39 -20.33 1.38
C ALA A 195 1.63 -20.05 -0.12
N ILE A 196 2.84 -19.59 -0.47
CA ILE A 196 3.26 -19.37 -1.87
C ILE A 196 3.26 -20.69 -2.65
N HIS A 197 3.84 -21.74 -2.08
CA HIS A 197 3.91 -23.06 -2.73
C HIS A 197 2.52 -23.65 -2.97
N GLN A 198 1.65 -23.62 -1.96
CA GLN A 198 0.27 -24.10 -2.07
C GLN A 198 -0.49 -23.37 -3.17
N THR A 199 -0.34 -22.05 -3.24
CA THR A 199 -1.02 -21.23 -4.26
C THR A 199 -0.51 -21.56 -5.67
N SER A 200 0.81 -21.70 -5.84
CA SER A 200 1.42 -22.04 -7.13
C SER A 200 0.98 -23.41 -7.66
N SER A 201 0.77 -24.40 -6.77
CA SER A 201 0.26 -25.72 -7.16
C SER A 201 -1.16 -25.71 -7.70
N PHE A 202 -2.02 -24.76 -7.29
CA PHE A 202 -3.36 -24.63 -7.86
C PHE A 202 -3.33 -24.18 -9.32
N TYR A 203 -2.38 -23.32 -9.68
CA TYR A 203 -2.26 -22.80 -11.05
C TYR A 203 -1.63 -23.79 -12.04
N HIS A 204 -0.85 -24.77 -11.57
CA HIS A 204 -0.30 -25.82 -12.43
C HIS A 204 -1.22 -27.02 -12.66
N CYS A 205 -2.34 -27.12 -11.92
CA CYS A 205 -3.36 -28.17 -12.08
C CYS A 205 -4.62 -27.71 -12.83
N SER A 206 -4.66 -26.46 -13.28
CA SER A 206 -5.77 -25.86 -14.06
C SER A 206 -5.35 -25.78 -15.52
#